data_AF-A0A850M3T4-F1
#
_entry.id   AF-A0A850M3T4-F1
#
_cell.length_a   1.000
_cell.length_b   1.000
_cell.length_c   1.000
_cell.angle_alpha   90.00
_cell.angle_beta   90.00
_cell.angle_gamma   90.00
#
_symmetry.space_group_name_H-M   'P 1'
#
loop_
_entity.id
_entity.type
_entity.pdbx_description
1 polymer ?
#
loop_
_entity_poly.entity_id
_entity_poly.type
_entity_poly.pdbx_seq_one_letter_code
_entity_poly.pdbx_strand_id
1 'polypeptide(L)'
;MAYGTNFLQCGRCGQPRVVFYLKVKGYIAILKAICPNDHTKKAIRLPVESRDQWIGPVAENMYRCAVCGQRCEPAKIGREGRWIILFMECPTHGMRDARRHVLDTIYPAIESIHNNPIGAMAPVTFAPPAGNYPPPPPPPASISPGAAPAYPPPPPDAFTPPPDQTQPNKTFCPDCGEKLKPGALFCTSCGMALDDNYDEL
;
A
#
# COMPACT_ATOMS: atom_id res chain seq x y z
N MET A 1 -4.30 -23.57 -2.23
CA MET A 1 -3.69 -23.76 -3.57
C MET A 1 -2.76 -22.60 -3.81
N ALA A 2 -1.46 -22.83 -3.97
CA ALA A 2 -0.50 -21.74 -4.21
C ALA A 2 -0.74 -21.16 -5.61
N TYR A 3 -1.00 -19.85 -5.70
CA TYR A 3 -1.08 -19.17 -6.99
C TYR A 3 0.35 -18.98 -7.53
N GLY A 4 0.85 -19.95 -8.29
CA GLY A 4 2.08 -19.74 -9.07
C GLY A 4 1.88 -18.62 -10.10
N THR A 5 2.97 -18.02 -10.60
CA THR A 5 2.99 -16.94 -11.61
C THR A 5 2.23 -17.26 -12.90
N ASN A 6 1.91 -18.54 -13.14
CA ASN A 6 1.27 -19.05 -14.36
C ASN A 6 -0.22 -18.69 -14.52
N PHE A 7 -0.95 -18.27 -13.47
CA PHE A 7 -2.41 -18.07 -13.60
C PHE A 7 -2.81 -16.91 -14.53
N LEU A 8 -1.88 -15.96 -14.74
CA LEU A 8 -2.01 -14.85 -15.68
C LEU A 8 -1.42 -15.13 -17.06
N GLN A 9 -0.89 -16.32 -17.34
CA GLN A 9 -0.39 -16.64 -18.68
C GLN A 9 -1.54 -16.96 -19.64
N CYS A 10 -1.36 -16.59 -20.90
CA CYS A 10 -2.26 -17.00 -21.96
C CYS A 10 -1.99 -18.47 -22.34
N GLY A 11 -2.95 -19.36 -22.11
CA GLY A 11 -2.82 -20.78 -22.48
C GLY A 11 -2.63 -21.05 -23.98
N ARG A 12 -2.82 -20.07 -24.88
CA ARG A 12 -2.56 -20.23 -26.32
C ARG A 12 -1.14 -19.84 -26.75
N CYS A 13 -0.57 -18.80 -26.16
CA CYS A 13 0.71 -18.23 -26.62
C CYS A 13 1.75 -18.05 -25.51
N GLY A 14 1.43 -18.43 -24.28
CA GLY A 14 2.30 -18.29 -23.11
C GLY A 14 2.46 -16.85 -22.60
N GLN A 15 2.13 -15.83 -23.40
CA GLN A 15 2.34 -14.43 -23.03
C GLN A 15 1.57 -14.04 -21.76
N PRO A 16 2.17 -13.21 -20.88
CA PRO A 16 1.49 -12.62 -19.75
C PRO A 16 0.24 -11.84 -20.19
N ARG A 17 -0.87 -12.08 -19.52
CA ARG A 17 -2.11 -11.35 -19.73
C ARG A 17 -2.05 -10.03 -18.99
N VAL A 18 -2.41 -8.97 -19.69
CA VAL A 18 -2.48 -7.62 -19.15
C VAL A 18 -3.74 -7.46 -18.33
N VAL A 19 -3.58 -7.09 -17.07
CA VAL A 19 -4.71 -6.82 -16.15
C VAL A 19 -5.23 -5.42 -16.43
N PHE A 20 -6.54 -5.26 -16.62
CA PHE A 20 -7.16 -3.95 -16.87
C PHE A 20 -8.30 -3.59 -15.91
N TYR A 21 -8.68 -4.52 -15.05
CA TYR A 21 -9.73 -4.33 -14.06
C TYR A 21 -9.41 -5.15 -12.82
N LEU A 22 -9.46 -4.53 -11.64
CA LEU A 22 -9.28 -5.18 -10.35
C LEU A 22 -10.23 -4.58 -9.32
N LYS A 23 -11.08 -5.43 -8.72
CA LYS A 23 -12.04 -5.06 -7.69
C LYS A 23 -12.02 -6.05 -6.54
N VAL A 24 -12.08 -5.58 -5.30
CA VAL A 24 -12.34 -6.44 -4.14
C VAL A 24 -13.82 -6.34 -3.75
N LYS A 25 -14.47 -7.48 -3.50
CA LYS A 25 -15.86 -7.58 -3.01
C LYS A 25 -15.94 -8.66 -1.93
N GLY A 26 -15.97 -8.24 -0.66
CA GLY A 26 -15.90 -9.16 0.48
C GLY A 26 -14.61 -9.97 0.43
N TYR A 27 -14.73 -11.29 0.50
CA TYR A 27 -13.59 -12.22 0.52
C TYR A 27 -13.02 -12.58 -0.86
N ILE A 28 -13.51 -11.97 -1.94
CA ILE A 28 -13.10 -12.27 -3.32
C ILE A 28 -12.63 -11.01 -4.05
N ALA A 29 -11.44 -11.09 -4.65
CA ALA A 29 -10.97 -10.16 -5.66
C ALA A 29 -11.37 -10.64 -7.06
N ILE A 30 -11.96 -9.76 -7.86
CA ILE A 30 -12.36 -9.98 -9.24
C ILE A 30 -11.40 -9.22 -10.13
N LEU A 31 -10.72 -9.97 -11.00
CA LEU A 31 -9.72 -9.48 -11.93
C LEU A 31 -10.17 -9.75 -13.37
N LYS A 32 -10.00 -8.79 -14.28
CA LYS A 32 -10.13 -9.03 -15.74
C LYS A 32 -8.81 -8.74 -16.42
N ALA A 33 -8.40 -9.67 -17.29
CA ALA A 33 -7.16 -9.59 -18.02
C ALA A 33 -7.34 -9.94 -19.51
N ILE A 34 -6.50 -9.40 -20.37
CA ILE A 34 -6.51 -9.60 -21.82
C ILE A 34 -5.15 -10.10 -22.30
N CYS A 35 -5.14 -10.98 -23.30
CA CYS A 35 -3.92 -11.38 -23.99
C CYS A 35 -3.51 -10.28 -24.98
N PRO A 36 -2.25 -9.81 -25.00
CA PRO A 36 -1.80 -8.78 -25.96
C PRO A 36 -1.91 -9.24 -27.42
N ASN A 37 -1.73 -10.54 -27.67
CA ASN A 37 -1.96 -11.16 -28.99
C ASN A 37 -3.44 -11.41 -29.34
N ASP A 38 -4.37 -10.68 -28.72
CA ASP A 38 -5.83 -10.74 -28.96
C ASP A 38 -6.51 -12.13 -28.85
N HIS A 39 -5.90 -13.09 -28.17
CA HIS A 39 -6.47 -14.45 -28.12
C HIS A 39 -7.77 -14.54 -27.32
N THR A 40 -7.78 -14.03 -26.08
CA THR A 40 -8.93 -14.14 -25.17
C THR A 40 -8.84 -13.10 -24.05
N LYS A 41 -10.00 -12.63 -23.58
CA LYS A 41 -10.17 -11.97 -22.28
C LYS A 41 -10.52 -13.02 -21.23
N LYS A 42 -10.02 -12.88 -20.00
CA LYS A 42 -10.26 -13.81 -18.89
C LYS A 42 -10.66 -13.02 -17.64
N ALA A 43 -11.76 -13.43 -17.02
CA ALA A 43 -12.12 -12.98 -15.67
C ALA A 43 -11.69 -14.04 -14.67
N ILE A 44 -11.04 -13.63 -13.59
CA ILE A 44 -10.47 -14.49 -12.55
C ILE A 44 -11.01 -14.02 -11.21
N ARG A 45 -11.45 -14.97 -10.37
CA ARG A 45 -11.85 -14.73 -8.99
C ARG A 45 -10.74 -15.28 -8.09
N LEU A 46 -10.17 -14.43 -7.25
CA LEU A 46 -9.05 -14.73 -6.37
C LEU A 46 -9.50 -14.52 -4.92
N PRO A 47 -9.22 -15.44 -4.00
CA PRO A 47 -9.56 -15.28 -2.59
C PRO A 47 -8.62 -14.26 -1.94
N VAL A 48 -9.21 -13.32 -1.19
CA VAL A 48 -8.48 -12.21 -0.55
C VAL A 48 -7.54 -12.71 0.55
N GLU A 49 -7.88 -13.81 1.23
CA GLU A 49 -7.00 -14.49 2.20
C GLU A 49 -5.63 -14.88 1.63
N SER A 50 -5.56 -15.13 0.31
CA SER A 50 -4.32 -15.50 -0.39
C SER A 50 -3.69 -14.33 -1.13
N ARG A 51 -4.07 -13.08 -0.79
CA ARG A 51 -3.66 -11.86 -1.50
C ARG A 51 -2.18 -11.81 -1.81
N ASP A 52 -1.35 -12.10 -0.81
CA ASP A 52 0.10 -11.94 -0.92
C ASP A 52 0.73 -12.89 -1.96
N GLN A 53 0.03 -13.98 -2.33
CA GLN A 53 0.49 -14.92 -3.36
C GLN A 53 0.23 -14.42 -4.78
N TRP A 54 -0.85 -13.67 -5.00
CA TRP A 54 -1.25 -13.25 -6.35
C TRP A 54 -1.05 -11.77 -6.63
N ILE A 55 -0.93 -10.92 -5.61
CA ILE A 55 -0.87 -9.47 -5.79
C ILE A 55 0.38 -9.01 -6.53
N GLY A 56 1.52 -9.68 -6.33
CA GLY A 56 2.76 -9.44 -7.08
C GLY A 56 2.59 -9.60 -8.59
N PRO A 57 2.22 -10.80 -9.07
CA PRO A 57 1.92 -11.02 -10.48
C PRO A 57 0.83 -10.09 -11.02
N VAL A 58 -0.21 -9.78 -10.24
CA VAL A 58 -1.27 -8.83 -10.67
C VAL A 58 -0.70 -7.43 -10.88
N ALA A 59 0.10 -6.93 -9.96
CA ALA A 59 0.74 -5.61 -10.08
C ALA A 59 1.63 -5.57 -11.33
N GLU A 60 2.53 -6.54 -11.48
CA GLU A 60 3.43 -6.62 -12.64
C GLU A 60 2.67 -6.60 -13.98
N ASN A 61 1.54 -7.31 -14.05
CA ASN A 61 0.73 -7.41 -15.27
C ASN A 61 -0.26 -6.25 -15.48
N MET A 62 -0.49 -5.42 -14.46
CA MET A 62 -1.29 -4.19 -14.59
C MET A 62 -0.54 -3.12 -15.39
N TYR A 63 0.78 -3.02 -15.15
CA TYR A 63 1.69 -2.06 -15.77
C TYR A 63 2.30 -2.58 -17.08
N ARG A 64 1.52 -3.34 -17.86
CA ARG A 64 1.92 -3.83 -19.20
C ARG A 64 1.04 -3.23 -20.29
N CYS A 65 1.61 -3.00 -21.46
CA CYS A 65 0.91 -2.55 -22.67
C CYS A 65 -0.08 -3.63 -23.14
N ALA A 66 -1.33 -3.26 -23.39
CA ALA A 66 -2.36 -4.19 -23.88
C ALA A 66 -2.14 -4.60 -25.33
N VAL A 67 -1.26 -3.91 -26.07
CA VAL A 67 -0.92 -4.20 -27.48
C VAL A 67 0.32 -5.08 -27.56
N CYS A 68 1.45 -4.66 -26.98
CA CYS A 68 2.73 -5.38 -27.12
C CYS A 68 3.21 -6.12 -25.87
N GLY A 69 2.55 -5.98 -24.72
CA GLY A 69 2.91 -6.67 -23.48
C GLY A 69 4.15 -6.14 -22.75
N GLN A 70 4.86 -5.14 -23.29
CA GLN A 70 5.99 -4.47 -22.63
C GLN A 70 5.53 -3.74 -21.36
N ARG A 71 6.46 -3.53 -20.41
CA ARG A 71 6.19 -2.73 -19.21
C ARG A 71 5.99 -1.26 -19.57
N CYS A 72 5.04 -0.60 -18.94
CA CYS A 72 4.67 0.78 -19.20
C CYS A 72 4.30 1.49 -17.89
N GLU A 73 4.57 2.79 -17.83
CA GLU A 73 4.22 3.64 -16.71
C GLU A 73 2.87 4.34 -16.97
N PRO A 74 2.11 4.68 -15.92
CA PRO A 74 0.93 5.51 -16.08
C PRO A 74 1.36 6.95 -16.41
N ALA A 75 0.92 7.48 -17.55
CA ALA A 75 1.11 8.90 -17.89
C ALA A 75 0.23 9.81 -17.03
N LYS A 76 -0.92 9.30 -16.58
CA LYS A 76 -1.83 10.01 -15.68
C LYS A 76 -2.55 9.02 -14.76
N ILE A 77 -2.81 9.45 -13.54
CA ILE A 77 -3.67 8.76 -12.58
C ILE A 77 -4.89 9.63 -12.33
N GLY A 78 -6.08 9.08 -12.54
CA GLY A 78 -7.36 9.72 -12.25
C GLY A 78 -8.12 9.01 -11.15
N ARG A 79 -9.15 9.68 -10.60
CA ARG A 79 -10.09 9.09 -9.66
C ARG A 79 -11.52 9.29 -10.14
N GLU A 80 -12.34 8.25 -10.04
CA GLU A 80 -13.77 8.26 -10.32
C GLU A 80 -14.52 7.48 -9.24
N GLY A 81 -15.05 8.20 -8.24
CA GLY A 81 -15.56 7.57 -7.02
C GLY A 81 -14.48 6.74 -6.33
N ARG A 82 -14.76 5.45 -6.11
CA ARG A 82 -13.80 4.48 -5.53
C ARG A 82 -12.82 3.87 -6.53
N TRP A 83 -12.87 4.30 -7.79
CA TRP A 83 -11.96 3.79 -8.82
C TRP A 83 -10.74 4.70 -8.95
N ILE A 84 -9.57 4.09 -8.88
CA ILE A 84 -8.34 4.65 -9.42
C ILE A 84 -8.24 4.23 -10.88
N ILE A 85 -8.08 5.22 -11.76
CA ILE A 85 -7.98 5.02 -13.21
C ILE A 85 -6.55 5.32 -13.65
N LEU A 86 -5.83 4.31 -14.11
CA LEU A 86 -4.48 4.47 -14.66
C LEU A 86 -4.58 4.66 -16.17
N PHE A 87 -4.07 5.77 -16.67
CA PHE A 87 -3.92 6.07 -18.08
C PHE A 87 -2.52 5.67 -18.51
N MET A 88 -2.42 4.52 -19.17
CA MET A 88 -1.13 3.93 -19.54
C MET A 88 -0.61 4.55 -20.83
N GLU A 89 0.69 4.81 -20.88
CA GLU A 89 1.38 5.22 -22.10
C GLU A 89 2.50 4.24 -22.43
N CYS A 90 2.39 3.60 -23.59
CA CYS A 90 3.41 2.70 -24.08
C CYS A 90 4.49 3.49 -24.85
N PRO A 91 5.79 3.29 -24.59
CA PRO A 91 6.84 3.96 -25.36
C PRO A 91 6.81 3.63 -26.86
N THR A 92 6.22 2.48 -27.22
CA THR A 92 6.15 2.00 -28.62
C THR A 92 4.85 2.42 -29.32
N HIS A 93 3.73 2.52 -28.58
CA HIS A 93 2.39 2.73 -29.17
C HIS A 93 1.67 3.99 -28.66
N GLY A 94 2.30 4.76 -27.78
CA GLY A 94 1.73 5.92 -27.11
C GLY A 94 0.54 5.58 -26.21
N MET A 95 -0.41 6.51 -26.12
CA MET A 95 -1.66 6.39 -25.33
C MET A 95 -2.73 5.48 -25.97
N ARG A 96 -2.34 4.54 -26.84
CA ARG A 96 -3.28 3.54 -27.40
C ARG A 96 -3.66 2.46 -26.40
N ASP A 97 -3.07 2.46 -25.20
CA ASP A 97 -3.39 1.50 -24.15
C ASP A 97 -4.67 1.83 -23.40
N ALA A 98 -5.45 0.77 -23.12
CA ALA A 98 -6.70 0.89 -22.38
C ALA A 98 -6.47 1.39 -20.94
N ARG A 99 -7.45 2.10 -20.39
CA ARG A 99 -7.47 2.53 -18.99
C ARG A 99 -7.49 1.32 -18.05
N ARG A 100 -6.77 1.38 -16.94
CA ARG A 100 -6.82 0.36 -15.87
C ARG A 100 -7.76 0.85 -14.79
N HIS A 101 -8.74 0.05 -14.40
CA HIS A 101 -9.65 0.36 -13.30
C HIS A 101 -9.29 -0.47 -12.09
N VAL A 102 -8.80 0.18 -11.03
CA VAL A 102 -8.38 -0.49 -9.80
C VAL A 102 -9.16 0.13 -8.65
N LEU A 103 -9.73 -0.70 -7.78
CA LEU A 103 -10.41 -0.20 -6.59
C LEU A 103 -9.39 0.47 -5.65
N ASP A 104 -9.74 1.64 -5.12
CA ASP A 104 -8.93 2.42 -4.19
C ASP A 104 -8.39 1.62 -3.00
N THR A 105 -9.18 0.70 -2.44
CA THR A 105 -8.79 -0.12 -1.30
C THR A 105 -7.63 -1.09 -1.56
N ILE A 106 -7.38 -1.46 -2.81
CA ILE A 106 -6.28 -2.37 -3.18
C ILE A 106 -5.15 -1.67 -3.95
N TYR A 107 -5.42 -0.48 -4.48
CA TYR A 107 -4.45 0.25 -5.28
C TYR A 107 -3.12 0.56 -4.56
N PRO A 108 -3.08 1.02 -3.28
CA PRO A 108 -1.83 1.31 -2.59
C PRO A 108 -0.87 0.10 -2.54
N ALA A 109 -1.42 -1.11 -2.41
CA ALA A 109 -0.60 -2.32 -2.42
C ALA A 109 -0.04 -2.62 -3.83
N ILE A 110 -0.84 -2.41 -4.88
CA ILE A 110 -0.39 -2.55 -6.27
C ILE A 110 0.70 -1.53 -6.61
N GLU A 111 0.50 -0.27 -6.22
CA GLU A 111 1.45 0.82 -6.43
C GLU A 111 2.77 0.58 -5.66
N SER A 112 2.68 0.18 -4.39
CA SER A 112 3.85 -0.14 -3.58
C SER A 112 4.70 -1.25 -4.21
N ILE A 113 4.09 -2.30 -4.75
CA ILE A 113 4.81 -3.40 -5.41
C ILE A 113 5.44 -2.95 -6.73
N HIS A 114 4.76 -2.08 -7.47
CA HIS A 114 5.30 -1.56 -8.73
C HIS A 114 6.53 -0.67 -8.51
N ASN A 115 6.45 0.21 -7.50
CA ASN A 115 7.53 1.13 -7.14
C ASN A 115 8.69 0.42 -6.42
N ASN A 116 8.40 -0.66 -5.69
CA ASN A 116 9.38 -1.45 -4.97
C ASN A 116 9.19 -2.95 -5.26
N PRO A 117 9.61 -3.42 -6.45
CA PRO A 117 9.40 -4.81 -6.84
C PRO A 117 10.21 -5.74 -5.94
N ILE A 118 9.55 -6.77 -5.41
CA ILE A 118 10.16 -7.82 -4.58
C ILE A 118 11.26 -8.49 -5.41
N GLY A 119 12.53 -8.26 -5.05
CA GLY A 119 13.70 -8.71 -5.81
C GLY A 119 14.53 -7.60 -6.45
N ALA A 120 14.11 -6.33 -6.35
CA ALA A 120 15.06 -5.22 -6.39
C ALA A 120 16.02 -5.45 -5.23
N MET A 121 17.21 -5.95 -5.56
CA MET A 121 18.29 -6.07 -4.60
C MET A 121 18.43 -4.70 -3.95
N ALA A 122 18.14 -4.58 -2.66
CA ALA A 122 18.64 -3.44 -1.91
C ALA A 122 20.14 -3.38 -2.24
N PRO A 123 20.72 -2.21 -2.59
CA PRO A 123 22.15 -2.15 -2.82
C PRO A 123 22.82 -2.80 -1.61
N VAL A 124 23.51 -3.92 -1.86
CA VAL A 124 24.23 -4.69 -0.81
C VAL A 124 25.32 -3.88 -0.13
N THR A 125 25.58 -2.68 -0.65
CA THR A 125 26.32 -1.63 -0.01
C THR A 125 25.35 -0.63 0.61
N PHE A 126 25.04 -0.82 1.89
CA PHE A 126 24.98 0.31 2.82
C PHE A 126 26.40 0.90 2.95
N ALA A 127 27.03 1.26 1.83
CA ALA A 127 28.20 2.12 1.89
C ALA A 127 27.64 3.50 2.26
N PRO A 128 28.02 4.08 3.42
CA PRO A 128 27.79 5.50 3.60
C PRO A 128 28.39 6.22 2.39
N PRO A 129 27.75 7.28 1.88
CA PRO A 129 28.32 8.03 0.77
C PRO A 129 29.76 8.39 1.14
N ALA A 130 30.69 8.27 0.18
CA ALA A 130 32.07 8.71 0.35
C ALA A 130 32.08 10.24 0.47
N GLY A 131 31.69 10.73 1.63
CA GLY A 131 31.67 12.11 2.03
C GLY A 131 32.55 12.26 3.26
N ASN A 132 33.27 13.37 3.33
CA ASN A 132 34.00 13.83 4.51
C ASN A 132 33.04 14.03 5.68
N TYR A 133 32.59 12.95 6.31
CA TYR A 133 31.96 13.06 7.61
C TYR A 133 33.03 13.59 8.57
N PRO A 134 32.82 14.74 9.22
CA PRO A 134 33.68 15.11 10.33
C PRO A 134 33.63 13.96 11.34
N PRO A 135 34.76 13.63 11.98
CA PRO A 135 34.78 12.60 13.01
C PRO A 135 33.68 12.91 14.03
N PRO A 136 32.98 11.88 14.56
CA PRO A 136 31.97 12.11 15.58
C PRO A 136 32.61 12.90 16.73
N PRO A 137 31.91 13.90 17.30
CA PRO A 137 32.42 14.62 18.44
C PRO A 137 32.75 13.62 19.56
N PRO A 138 33.82 13.86 20.35
CA PRO A 138 34.13 12.99 21.47
C PRO A 138 32.90 12.89 22.39
N PRO A 139 32.66 11.73 23.01
CA PRO A 139 31.58 11.59 23.98
C PRO A 139 31.74 12.68 25.05
N PRO A 140 30.66 13.31 25.51
CA PRO A 140 30.75 14.27 26.60
C PRO A 140 31.42 13.59 27.79
N ALA A 141 32.41 14.26 28.37
CA ALA A 141 33.04 13.81 29.61
C ALA A 141 31.93 13.45 30.60
N SER A 142 32.03 12.25 31.17
CA SER A 142 31.07 11.68 32.12
C SER A 142 30.62 12.73 33.12
N ILE A 143 29.40 13.23 32.95
CA ILE A 143 28.77 14.18 33.83
C ILE A 143 28.52 13.43 35.14
N SER A 144 29.16 13.86 36.22
CA SER A 144 28.89 13.34 37.57
C SER A 144 27.39 13.42 37.88
N PRO A 145 26.82 12.49 38.67
CA PRO A 145 25.41 12.56 39.04
C PRO A 145 25.24 13.70 40.07
N GLY A 146 24.93 14.89 39.57
CA GLY A 146 24.73 16.08 40.39
C GLY A 146 23.82 17.08 39.69
N ALA A 147 22.61 17.21 40.22
CA ALA A 147 21.55 18.16 39.87
C ALA A 147 20.86 17.92 38.50
N ALA A 148 19.68 17.31 38.55
CA ALA A 148 18.70 17.44 37.49
C ALA A 148 18.39 18.94 37.27
N PRO A 149 18.37 19.43 36.02
CA PRO A 149 17.88 20.79 35.77
C PRO A 149 16.42 20.85 36.22
N ALA A 150 16.12 21.77 37.14
CA ALA A 150 14.76 22.09 37.51
C ALA A 150 14.10 22.79 36.32
N TYR A 151 13.37 22.02 35.52
CA TYR A 151 12.50 22.61 34.51
C TYR A 151 11.45 23.48 35.23
N PRO A 152 11.24 24.74 34.81
CA PRO A 152 10.12 25.50 35.33
C PRO A 152 8.83 24.73 35.01
N PRO A 153 7.86 24.70 35.93
CA PRO A 153 6.57 24.09 35.64
C PRO A 153 5.96 24.76 34.39
N PRO A 154 5.31 24.00 33.51
CA PRO A 154 4.65 24.57 32.35
C PRO A 154 3.61 25.62 32.79
N PRO A 155 3.40 26.69 32.01
CA PRO A 155 2.41 27.71 32.32
C PRO A 155 1.00 27.09 32.41
N PRO A 156 0.13 27.58 33.32
CA PRO A 156 -1.15 26.95 33.67
C PRO A 156 -2.14 26.82 32.51
N ASP A 157 -1.95 27.58 31.42
CA ASP A 157 -2.88 27.64 30.29
C ASP A 157 -2.41 26.84 29.05
N ALA A 158 -1.28 26.14 29.13
CA ALA A 158 -0.75 25.36 28.00
C ALA A 158 -1.53 24.06 27.70
N PHE A 159 -2.56 23.76 28.47
CA PHE A 159 -3.44 22.62 28.26
C PHE A 159 -4.90 23.07 28.19
N THR A 160 -5.24 23.81 27.13
CA THR A 160 -6.63 23.80 26.66
C THR A 160 -6.76 22.61 25.71
N PRO A 161 -7.27 21.44 26.15
CA PRO A 161 -7.59 20.38 25.22
C PRO A 161 -8.62 20.92 24.21
N PRO A 162 -8.46 20.66 22.91
CA PRO A 162 -9.48 21.02 21.93
C PRO A 162 -10.83 20.42 22.36
N PRO A 163 -11.94 21.17 22.19
CA PRO A 163 -13.25 20.71 22.64
C PRO A 163 -13.58 19.35 22.03
N ASP A 164 -13.93 18.47 22.96
CA ASP A 164 -14.38 17.08 22.84
C ASP A 164 -15.08 16.80 21.50
N GLN A 165 -14.34 16.22 20.56
CA GLN A 165 -14.94 15.65 19.36
C GLN A 165 -15.52 14.30 19.74
N THR A 166 -16.83 14.28 19.84
CA THR A 166 -17.69 13.11 20.02
C THR A 166 -17.22 11.95 19.13
N GLN A 167 -16.60 10.95 19.75
CA GLN A 167 -16.19 9.71 19.08
C GLN A 167 -16.73 8.48 19.81
N PRO A 168 -16.99 7.39 19.07
CA PRO A 168 -18.00 6.41 19.40
C PRO A 168 -17.68 5.54 20.61
N ASN A 169 -18.75 5.16 21.29
CA ASN A 169 -18.78 4.46 22.57
C ASN A 169 -18.52 2.95 22.39
N LYS A 170 -17.33 2.57 21.92
CA LYS A 170 -16.87 1.17 21.93
C LYS A 170 -16.18 0.88 23.25
N THR A 171 -16.82 0.09 24.10
CA THR A 171 -16.32 -0.21 25.46
C THR A 171 -15.21 -1.27 25.49
N PHE A 172 -15.05 -2.07 24.42
CA PHE A 172 -14.09 -3.18 24.36
C PHE A 172 -13.40 -3.26 23.00
N CYS A 173 -12.14 -3.67 23.02
CA CYS A 173 -11.34 -3.89 21.82
C CYS A 173 -11.87 -5.08 21.03
N PRO A 174 -12.14 -4.96 19.72
CA PRO A 174 -12.64 -6.07 18.91
C PRO A 174 -11.60 -7.17 18.68
N ASP A 175 -10.32 -6.87 18.87
CA ASP A 175 -9.22 -7.79 18.57
C ASP A 175 -8.82 -8.62 19.79
N CYS A 176 -8.61 -7.98 20.94
CA CYS A 176 -8.16 -8.65 22.17
C CYS A 176 -9.19 -8.72 23.29
N GLY A 177 -10.34 -8.03 23.16
CA GLY A 177 -11.38 -7.99 24.20
C GLY A 177 -11.09 -7.09 25.39
N GLU A 178 -9.94 -6.40 25.42
CA GLU A 178 -9.58 -5.49 26.51
C GLU A 178 -10.52 -4.28 26.59
N LYS A 179 -10.80 -3.80 27.80
CA LYS A 179 -11.68 -2.64 28.00
C LYS A 179 -11.01 -1.36 27.48
N LEU A 180 -11.68 -0.66 26.59
CA LEU A 180 -11.19 0.59 26.00
C LEU A 180 -11.61 1.79 26.84
N LYS A 181 -10.75 2.80 26.86
CA LYS A 181 -11.11 4.11 27.39
C LYS A 181 -11.97 4.85 26.36
N PRO A 182 -12.96 5.65 26.78
CA PRO A 182 -13.74 6.47 25.87
C PRO A 182 -12.82 7.41 25.07
N GLY A 183 -12.97 7.44 23.75
CA GLY A 183 -12.12 8.21 22.84
C GLY A 183 -10.75 7.58 22.51
N ALA A 184 -10.52 6.30 22.84
CA ALA A 184 -9.28 5.62 22.47
C ALA A 184 -9.21 5.36 20.95
N LEU A 185 -8.21 5.97 20.29
CA LEU A 185 -7.90 5.75 18.86
C LEU A 185 -7.20 4.42 18.58
N PHE A 186 -6.66 3.77 19.61
CA PHE A 186 -5.98 2.48 19.53
C PHE A 186 -6.10 1.72 20.86
N CYS A 187 -6.02 0.39 20.79
CA CYS A 187 -5.96 -0.45 21.96
C CYS A 187 -4.59 -0.34 22.62
N THR A 188 -4.54 0.04 23.90
CA THR A 188 -3.29 0.12 24.66
C THR A 188 -2.71 -1.26 25.03
N SER A 189 -3.50 -2.32 24.90
CA SER A 189 -3.08 -3.69 25.24
C SER A 189 -2.49 -4.42 24.04
N CYS A 190 -3.16 -4.40 22.88
CA CYS A 190 -2.69 -5.09 21.67
C CYS A 190 -2.17 -4.19 20.55
N GLY A 191 -2.34 -2.86 20.65
CA GLY A 191 -1.88 -1.90 19.64
C GLY A 191 -2.78 -1.76 18.41
N MET A 192 -3.92 -2.46 18.36
CA MET A 192 -4.88 -2.38 17.26
C MET A 192 -5.48 -0.97 17.14
N ALA A 193 -5.46 -0.38 15.94
CA ALA A 193 -6.11 0.89 15.65
C ALA A 193 -7.64 0.75 15.67
N LEU A 194 -8.31 1.73 16.27
CA LEU A 194 -9.76 1.81 16.43
C LEU A 194 -10.25 2.98 15.58
N ASP A 195 -10.27 2.78 14.26
CA ASP A 195 -10.82 3.77 13.35
C ASP A 195 -12.32 3.53 13.18
N ASP A 196 -13.12 4.58 13.41
CA ASP A 196 -14.58 4.57 13.34
C ASP A 196 -15.08 5.63 12.36
N ASN A 197 -14.64 5.56 11.11
CA ASN A 197 -15.28 6.36 10.08
C ASN A 197 -15.47 5.60 8.76
N TYR A 198 -16.40 4.65 8.75
CA TYR A 198 -16.94 4.07 7.51
C TYR A 198 -18.40 3.59 7.64
N ASP A 199 -19.22 4.29 8.41
CA ASP A 199 -20.68 4.21 8.28
C ASP A 199 -21.23 5.65 8.18
N GLU A 200 -21.99 5.88 7.11
CA GLU A 200 -22.63 7.16 6.70
C GLU A 200 -21.76 8.19 5.94
N LEU A 201 -21.62 7.98 4.62
CA LEU A 201 -22.25 8.82 3.56
C LEU A 201 -21.79 8.38 2.16
#